data_AF-A0A925ZTZ1-F1
#
_entry.id   AF-A0A925ZTZ1-F1
#
_cell.length_a   1.000
_cell.length_b   1.000
_cell.length_c   1.000
_cell.angle_alpha   90.00
_cell.angle_beta   90.00
_cell.angle_gamma   90.00
#
_symmetry.space_group_name_H-M   'P 1'
#
loop_
_entity.id
_entity.type
_entity.pdbx_description
1 polymer ?
#
loop_
_entity_poly.entity_id
_entity_poly.type
_entity_poly.pdbx_seq_one_letter_code
_entity_poly.pdbx_strand_id
1 'polypeptide(L)'
;MQYHEISPDPRLAAYINCFWVLEAAAESSVDTVFPDGCLELLFYLQGASDRVSLADGTSTRNPQVELTGQMTRPYGIRWTPGVRLLGVRFFPHTFGLFAPRGLSAHEFTDQASDAGAVLGPGFRAVAGRVADCASLGEAVALLETYLLTQLRRYSPDAASPYLKFAVPYILAG
;
A
#
# COMPACT_ATOMS: atom_id res chain seq x y z
N MET A 1 12.87 14.27 -8.16
CA MET A 1 11.69 13.51 -7.68
C MET A 1 10.62 14.50 -7.27
N GLN A 2 9.37 14.19 -7.59
CA GLN A 2 8.20 14.93 -7.11
C GLN A 2 7.36 13.97 -6.28
N TYR A 3 7.03 14.37 -5.05
CA TYR A 3 6.20 13.61 -4.13
C TYR A 3 5.00 14.47 -3.74
N HIS A 4 3.80 13.88 -3.77
CA HIS A 4 2.60 14.55 -3.30
C HIS A 4 1.66 13.57 -2.61
N GLU A 5 0.99 14.06 -1.56
CA GLU A 5 -0.04 13.32 -0.83
C GLU A 5 -1.42 13.86 -1.18
N ILE A 6 -2.40 12.97 -1.15
CA ILE A 6 -3.80 13.23 -1.44
C ILE A 6 -4.60 12.66 -0.26
N SER A 7 -5.42 13.51 0.35
CA SER A 7 -6.31 13.09 1.43
C SER A 7 -7.35 12.09 0.91
N PRO A 8 -7.65 11.03 1.66
CA PRO A 8 -8.68 10.07 1.27
C PRO A 8 -10.08 10.64 1.48
N ASP A 9 -11.08 9.97 0.89
CA ASP A 9 -12.50 10.16 1.20
C ASP A 9 -12.71 10.18 2.72
N PRO A 10 -13.52 11.10 3.28
CA PRO A 10 -13.74 11.21 4.72
C PRO A 10 -14.17 9.90 5.40
N ARG A 11 -14.84 8.99 4.68
CA ARG A 11 -15.26 7.68 5.20
C ARG A 11 -14.10 6.69 5.34
N LEU A 12 -12.99 6.95 4.66
CA LEU A 12 -11.75 6.16 4.71
C LEU A 12 -10.68 6.81 5.60
N ALA A 13 -10.85 8.06 6.01
CA ALA A 13 -9.85 8.84 6.75
C ALA A 13 -9.44 8.24 8.12
N ALA A 14 -10.25 7.35 8.70
CA ALA A 14 -9.88 6.61 9.92
C ALA A 14 -9.03 5.35 9.65
N TYR A 15 -8.87 4.95 8.39
CA TYR A 15 -8.26 3.69 7.99
C TYR A 15 -7.07 3.88 7.05
N ILE A 16 -7.18 4.86 6.15
CA ILE A 16 -6.16 5.23 5.17
C ILE A 16 -5.54 6.54 5.64
N ASN A 17 -4.21 6.55 5.76
CA ASN A 17 -3.47 7.75 6.14
C ASN A 17 -3.50 8.74 4.97
N CYS A 18 -3.03 8.29 3.80
CA CYS A 18 -3.08 9.07 2.57
C CYS A 18 -3.00 8.17 1.34
N PHE A 19 -3.45 8.72 0.22
CA PHE A 19 -2.91 8.31 -1.07
C PHE A 19 -1.69 9.18 -1.34
N TRP A 20 -0.69 8.66 -2.05
CA TRP A 20 0.48 9.45 -2.40
C TRP A 20 0.99 9.07 -3.78
N VAL A 21 1.71 9.97 -4.41
CA VAL A 21 2.31 9.73 -5.71
C VAL A 21 3.76 10.17 -5.70
N LEU A 22 4.59 9.36 -6.36
CA LEU A 22 5.99 9.65 -6.60
C LEU A 22 6.26 9.61 -8.10
N GLU A 23 6.88 10.66 -8.61
CA GLU A 23 7.36 10.76 -10.00
C GLU A 23 8.86 11.06 -10.01
N ALA A 24 9.62 10.26 -10.76
CA ALA A 24 11.05 10.47 -10.94
C ALA A 24 11.45 10.34 -12.41
N ALA A 25 11.97 11.42 -13.00
CA ALA A 25 12.32 11.47 -14.43
C ALA A 25 13.65 10.79 -14.76
N ALA A 26 14.63 10.86 -13.86
CA ALA A 26 15.96 10.27 -14.06
C ALA A 26 16.09 8.96 -13.28
N GLU A 27 17.09 8.15 -13.64
CA GLU A 27 17.52 7.03 -12.82
C GLU A 27 17.87 7.53 -11.42
N SER A 28 17.36 6.86 -10.40
CA SER A 28 17.72 7.21 -9.03
C SER A 28 19.02 6.51 -8.63
N SER A 29 19.79 7.17 -7.76
CA SER A 29 20.66 6.44 -6.86
C SER A 29 19.85 5.44 -6.02
N VAL A 30 20.54 4.52 -5.34
CA VAL A 30 19.88 3.73 -4.30
C VAL A 30 19.50 4.68 -3.16
N ASP A 31 18.21 4.90 -2.98
CA ASP A 31 17.66 5.68 -1.87
C ASP A 31 17.38 4.76 -0.68
N THR A 32 17.45 5.27 0.55
CA THR A 32 17.13 4.48 1.74
C THR A 32 15.69 4.72 2.15
N VAL A 33 14.90 3.65 2.26
CA VAL A 33 13.55 3.66 2.83
C VAL A 33 13.64 3.29 4.30
N PHE A 34 13.10 4.14 5.18
CA PHE A 34 13.11 3.94 6.62
C PHE A 34 11.78 3.38 7.11
N PRO A 35 11.78 2.54 8.17
CA PRO A 35 10.54 2.02 8.75
C PRO A 35 9.61 3.11 9.27
N ASP A 36 8.36 3.08 8.83
CA ASP A 36 7.27 3.93 9.32
C ASP A 36 6.14 3.14 10.00
N GLY A 37 6.24 1.81 10.01
CA GLY A 37 5.25 0.89 10.58
C GLY A 37 3.96 0.75 9.75
N CYS A 38 3.87 1.41 8.60
CA CYS A 38 2.70 1.33 7.73
C CYS A 38 2.83 0.15 6.78
N LEU A 39 1.68 -0.41 6.37
CA LEU A 39 1.60 -1.22 5.16
C LEU A 39 1.14 -0.31 4.03
N GLU A 40 1.63 -0.57 2.83
CA GLU A 40 1.21 0.19 1.65
C GLU A 40 0.91 -0.71 0.46
N LEU A 41 -0.05 -0.28 -0.36
CA LEU A 41 -0.24 -0.81 -1.70
C LEU A 41 0.38 0.15 -2.70
N LEU A 42 1.31 -0.34 -3.51
CA LEU A 42 2.07 0.44 -4.48
C LEU A 42 1.70 -0.02 -5.89
N PHE A 43 1.21 0.91 -6.71
CA PHE A 43 0.84 0.71 -8.11
C PHE A 43 1.83 1.46 -9.00
N TYR A 44 2.71 0.73 -9.69
CA TYR A 44 3.69 1.31 -10.60
C TYR A 44 3.04 1.68 -11.94
N LEU A 45 2.38 2.83 -12.02
CA LEU A 45 1.69 3.27 -13.24
C LEU A 45 2.62 3.38 -14.46
N GLN A 46 3.89 3.70 -14.22
CA GLN A 46 4.97 3.64 -15.20
C GLN A 46 6.28 3.22 -14.52
N GLY A 47 7.14 2.52 -15.26
CA GLY A 47 8.44 2.06 -14.74
C GLY A 47 8.30 0.95 -13.69
N ALA A 48 9.33 0.79 -12.87
CA ALA A 48 9.40 -0.19 -11.80
C ALA A 48 10.41 0.27 -10.73
N SER A 49 10.57 -0.54 -9.68
CA SER A 49 11.67 -0.41 -8.73
C SER A 49 12.35 -1.75 -8.46
N ASP A 50 13.55 -1.68 -7.90
CA ASP A 50 14.22 -2.81 -7.29
C ASP A 50 14.44 -2.52 -5.80
N ARG A 51 14.08 -3.50 -4.95
CA ARG A 51 14.46 -3.54 -3.54
C ARG A 51 15.89 -4.04 -3.44
N VAL A 52 16.75 -3.22 -2.85
CA VAL A 52 18.19 -3.40 -2.70
C VAL A 52 18.51 -3.67 -1.23
N SER A 53 19.19 -4.77 -0.96
CA SER A 53 19.76 -5.08 0.35
C SER A 53 20.91 -4.11 0.63
N LEU A 54 20.84 -3.39 1.74
CA LEU A 54 21.91 -2.47 2.17
C LEU A 54 23.14 -3.21 2.72
N ALA A 55 23.02 -4.51 3.03
CA ALA A 55 24.11 -5.30 3.58
C ALA A 55 25.09 -5.81 2.53
N ASP A 56 24.58 -6.24 1.37
CA ASP A 56 25.36 -6.90 0.32
C ASP A 56 25.11 -6.34 -1.09
N GLY A 57 24.23 -5.34 -1.23
CA GLY A 57 23.92 -4.70 -2.51
C GLY A 57 23.08 -5.54 -3.47
N THR A 58 22.65 -6.74 -3.06
CA THR A 58 21.79 -7.59 -3.88
C THR A 58 20.45 -6.90 -4.11
N SER A 59 19.86 -7.06 -5.30
CA SER A 59 18.61 -6.41 -5.65
C SER A 59 17.60 -7.37 -6.27
N THR A 60 16.34 -7.20 -5.92
CA THR A 60 15.21 -7.96 -6.48
C THR A 60 14.17 -6.99 -7.03
N ARG A 61 13.64 -7.31 -8.21
CA ARG A 61 12.60 -6.53 -8.88
C ARG A 61 11.30 -6.56 -8.06
N ASN A 62 10.72 -5.39 -7.81
CA ASN A 62 9.46 -5.29 -7.10
C ASN A 62 8.28 -5.69 -8.02
N PRO A 63 7.19 -6.25 -7.46
CA PRO A 63 5.98 -6.53 -8.21
C PRO A 63 5.36 -5.26 -8.81
N GLN A 64 4.65 -5.43 -9.92
CA GLN A 64 3.97 -4.32 -10.59
C GLN A 64 2.86 -3.69 -9.74
N VAL A 65 2.20 -4.51 -8.92
CA VAL A 65 1.34 -4.04 -7.85
C VAL A 65 1.82 -4.72 -6.59
N GLU A 66 2.46 -3.94 -5.75
CA GLU A 66 3.20 -4.40 -4.59
C GLU A 66 2.39 -4.14 -3.32
N LEU A 67 2.37 -5.14 -2.44
CA LEU A 67 2.05 -4.97 -1.03
C LEU A 67 3.38 -4.89 -0.30
N THR A 68 3.73 -3.70 0.16
CA THR A 68 4.87 -3.52 1.06
C THR A 68 4.37 -3.70 2.49
N GLY A 69 4.88 -4.72 3.15
CA GLY A 69 4.51 -4.98 4.54
C GLY A 69 5.29 -4.09 5.52
N GLN A 70 4.95 -4.21 6.80
CA GLN A 70 5.61 -3.42 7.84
C GLN A 70 7.11 -3.67 7.83
N MET A 71 7.86 -2.59 7.84
CA MET A 71 9.31 -2.64 7.86
C MET A 71 9.80 -2.69 9.30
N THR A 72 10.78 -3.53 9.60
CA THR A 72 11.53 -3.54 10.87
C THR A 72 12.95 -3.04 10.71
N ARG A 73 13.42 -2.93 9.46
CA ARG A 73 14.75 -2.47 9.09
C ARG A 73 14.71 -1.59 7.84
N PRO A 74 15.66 -0.64 7.68
CA PRO A 74 15.80 0.09 6.43
C PRO A 74 16.16 -0.84 5.26
N TYR A 75 15.73 -0.47 4.05
CA TYR A 75 16.18 -1.11 2.81
C TYR A 75 16.49 -0.06 1.74
N GLY A 76 17.28 -0.44 0.74
CA GLY A 76 17.57 0.43 -0.39
C GLY A 76 16.52 0.27 -1.48
N ILE A 77 16.11 1.35 -2.14
CA ILE A 77 15.22 1.29 -3.30
C ILE A 77 15.89 1.97 -4.48
N ARG A 78 15.80 1.34 -5.64
CA ARG A 78 16.27 1.89 -6.90
C ARG A 78 15.09 1.99 -7.86
N TRP A 79 14.87 3.18 -8.41
CA TRP A 79 13.78 3.45 -9.33
C TRP A 79 14.28 3.42 -10.78
N THR A 80 13.47 2.87 -11.69
CA THR A 80 13.75 3.02 -13.12
C THR A 80 13.52 4.47 -13.57
N PRO A 81 14.23 4.97 -14.59
CA PRO A 81 13.93 6.28 -15.18
C PRO A 81 12.47 6.40 -15.60
N GLY A 82 11.84 7.54 -15.31
CA GLY A 82 10.44 7.80 -15.64
C GLY A 82 9.43 7.05 -14.76
N VAL A 83 9.83 6.57 -13.57
CA VAL A 83 8.88 5.90 -12.67
C VAL A 83 7.77 6.87 -12.28
N ARG A 84 6.55 6.32 -12.27
CA ARG A 84 5.36 6.96 -11.73
C ARG A 84 4.62 5.96 -10.88
N LEU A 85 4.53 6.24 -9.59
CA LEU A 85 3.99 5.33 -8.59
C LEU A 85 2.82 5.99 -7.87
N LEU A 86 1.73 5.25 -7.71
CA LEU A 86 0.62 5.60 -6.83
C LEU A 86 0.64 4.66 -5.62
N GLY A 87 0.74 5.21 -4.42
CA GLY A 87 0.70 4.50 -3.15
C GLY A 87 -0.61 4.72 -2.40
N VAL A 88 -1.03 3.70 -1.67
CA VAL A 88 -2.09 3.75 -0.65
C VAL A 88 -1.45 3.40 0.69
N ARG A 89 -1.31 4.39 1.57
CA ARG A 89 -0.74 4.18 2.91
C ARG A 89 -1.85 3.91 3.92
N PHE A 90 -1.82 2.73 4.52
CA PHE A 90 -2.73 2.37 5.61
C PHE A 90 -2.16 2.86 6.94
N PHE A 91 -3.02 3.17 7.90
CA PHE A 91 -2.54 3.25 9.28
C PHE A 91 -2.02 1.87 9.74
N PRO A 92 -1.00 1.81 10.62
CA PRO A 92 -0.35 0.56 11.00
C PRO A 92 -1.29 -0.57 11.45
N HIS A 93 -2.44 -0.23 12.02
CA HIS A 93 -3.40 -1.16 12.62
C HIS A 93 -4.61 -1.48 11.74
N THR A 94 -4.73 -0.93 10.52
CA THR A 94 -5.99 -0.94 9.77
C THR A 94 -6.00 -1.86 8.55
N PHE A 95 -4.83 -2.24 8.02
CA PHE A 95 -4.75 -3.10 6.83
C PHE A 95 -5.52 -4.42 6.98
N GLY A 96 -5.53 -5.00 8.18
CA GLY A 96 -6.25 -6.26 8.46
C GLY A 96 -7.76 -6.20 8.20
N LEU A 97 -8.37 -5.01 8.11
CA LEU A 97 -9.77 -4.83 7.74
C LEU A 97 -10.03 -5.04 6.24
N PHE A 98 -8.98 -4.94 5.42
CA PHE A 98 -9.02 -5.03 3.95
C PHE A 98 -8.40 -6.34 3.43
N ALA A 99 -7.68 -7.06 4.28
CA ALA A 99 -7.06 -8.34 3.96
C ALA A 99 -8.12 -9.48 3.88
N PRO A 100 -7.86 -10.53 3.06
CA PRO A 100 -8.62 -11.77 3.13
C PRO A 100 -8.70 -12.34 4.55
N ARG A 101 -9.82 -13.00 4.87
CA ARG A 101 -10.03 -13.59 6.20
C ARG A 101 -8.93 -14.62 6.52
N GLY A 102 -8.39 -14.52 7.74
CA GLY A 102 -7.36 -15.43 8.26
C GLY A 102 -5.94 -15.06 7.87
N LEU A 103 -5.75 -14.03 7.03
CA LEU A 103 -4.44 -13.53 6.66
C LEU A 103 -3.91 -12.56 7.71
N SER A 104 -2.72 -12.83 8.25
CA SER A 104 -2.08 -11.94 9.22
C SER A 104 -1.16 -10.94 8.53
N ALA A 105 -1.25 -9.65 8.90
CA ALA A 105 -0.36 -8.61 8.38
C ALA A 105 1.13 -8.90 8.68
N HIS A 106 1.42 -9.63 9.76
CA HIS A 106 2.78 -10.02 10.13
C HIS A 106 3.46 -10.92 9.08
N GLU A 107 2.70 -11.67 8.27
CA GLU A 107 3.24 -12.53 7.21
C GLU A 107 4.00 -11.74 6.13
N PHE A 108 3.74 -10.42 6.04
CA PHE A 108 4.36 -9.53 5.05
C PHE A 108 5.50 -8.68 5.62
N THR A 109 5.85 -8.87 6.89
CA THR A 109 6.91 -8.08 7.54
C THR A 109 8.22 -8.17 6.75
N ASP A 110 8.84 -7.01 6.48
CA ASP A 110 10.05 -6.86 5.66
C ASP A 110 9.94 -7.38 4.20
N GLN A 111 8.73 -7.61 3.68
CA GLN A 111 8.52 -8.14 2.33
C GLN A 111 7.88 -7.13 1.38
N ALA A 112 8.20 -7.31 0.10
CA ALA A 112 7.52 -6.72 -1.05
C ALA A 112 6.82 -7.86 -1.81
N SER A 113 5.51 -8.01 -1.63
CA SER A 113 4.75 -9.14 -2.17
C SER A 113 3.84 -8.71 -3.33
N ASP A 114 3.52 -9.61 -4.25
CA ASP A 114 2.51 -9.34 -5.29
C ASP A 114 1.14 -9.17 -4.63
N ALA A 115 0.63 -7.94 -4.60
CA ALA A 115 -0.64 -7.61 -3.95
C ALA A 115 -1.83 -8.34 -4.62
N GLY A 116 -1.73 -8.60 -5.92
CA GLY A 116 -2.68 -9.39 -6.67
C GLY A 116 -2.80 -10.82 -6.16
N ALA A 117 -1.67 -11.49 -5.94
CA ALA A 117 -1.60 -12.83 -5.38
C ALA A 117 -2.16 -12.88 -3.96
N VAL A 118 -1.83 -11.87 -3.14
CA VAL A 118 -2.24 -11.77 -1.74
C VAL A 118 -3.73 -11.47 -1.58
N LEU A 119 -4.24 -10.42 -2.23
CA LEU A 119 -5.60 -9.92 -2.06
C LEU A 119 -6.63 -10.59 -2.99
N GLY A 120 -6.15 -11.44 -3.91
CA GLY A 120 -6.98 -12.31 -4.72
C GLY A 120 -7.62 -11.66 -5.95
N PRO A 121 -8.51 -12.40 -6.65
CA PRO A 121 -8.97 -12.04 -8.00
C PRO A 121 -9.79 -10.74 -8.04
N GLY A 122 -10.56 -10.44 -6.98
CA GLY A 122 -11.33 -9.20 -6.91
C GLY A 122 -10.43 -7.96 -6.86
N PHE A 123 -9.29 -8.05 -6.16
CA PHE A 123 -8.29 -6.98 -6.16
C PHE A 123 -7.58 -6.89 -7.51
N ARG A 124 -7.17 -8.01 -8.11
CA ARG A 124 -6.51 -8.03 -9.43
C ARG A 124 -7.32 -7.33 -10.51
N ALA A 125 -8.64 -7.53 -10.53
CA ALA A 125 -9.52 -6.86 -11.48
C ALA A 125 -9.54 -5.32 -11.29
N VAL A 126 -9.51 -4.84 -10.05
CA VAL A 126 -9.43 -3.40 -9.76
C VAL A 126 -8.03 -2.86 -10.08
N ALA A 127 -6.99 -3.58 -9.70
CA ALA A 127 -5.61 -3.19 -9.95
C ALA A 127 -5.30 -3.03 -11.45
N GLY A 128 -5.81 -3.93 -12.30
CA GLY A 128 -5.71 -3.79 -13.76
C GLY A 128 -6.35 -2.49 -14.25
N ARG A 129 -7.56 -2.20 -13.78
CA ARG A 129 -8.29 -0.97 -14.17
C ARG A 129 -7.60 0.32 -13.68
N VAL A 130 -6.90 0.29 -12.55
CA VAL A 130 -6.12 1.43 -12.05
C VAL A 130 -5.01 1.80 -13.04
N ALA A 131 -4.34 0.81 -13.64
CA ALA A 131 -3.31 1.04 -14.65
C ALA A 131 -3.86 1.66 -15.94
N ASP A 132 -5.14 1.41 -16.25
CA ASP A 132 -5.82 1.89 -17.45
C ASP A 132 -6.52 3.26 -17.27
N CYS A 133 -6.53 3.84 -16.06
CA CYS A 133 -7.19 5.11 -15.78
C CYS A 133 -6.52 6.28 -16.53
N ALA A 134 -7.34 7.20 -17.07
CA ALA A 134 -6.86 8.35 -17.83
C ALA A 134 -6.27 9.45 -16.93
N SER A 135 -6.65 9.45 -15.64
CA SER A 135 -6.15 10.41 -14.66
C SER A 135 -5.90 9.79 -13.30
N LEU A 136 -5.08 10.49 -12.50
CA LEU A 136 -4.85 10.11 -11.10
C LEU A 136 -6.12 10.18 -10.26
N GLY A 137 -6.98 11.17 -10.49
CA GLY A 137 -8.25 11.32 -9.78
C GLY A 137 -9.19 10.13 -10.02
N GLU A 138 -9.24 9.62 -11.25
CA GLU A 138 -10.00 8.40 -11.58
C GLU A 138 -9.44 7.16 -10.87
N ALA A 139 -8.11 7.01 -10.84
CA ALA A 139 -7.45 5.90 -10.16
C ALA A 139 -7.73 5.92 -8.65
N VAL A 140 -7.63 7.09 -8.00
CA VAL A 140 -7.94 7.25 -6.57
C VAL A 140 -9.41 6.94 -6.31
N ALA A 141 -10.36 7.52 -7.07
CA ALA A 141 -11.79 7.28 -6.88
C ALA A 141 -12.17 5.79 -7.05
N LEU A 142 -11.52 5.09 -7.98
CA LEU A 142 -11.68 3.66 -8.17
C LEU A 142 -11.19 2.85 -6.96
N LEU A 143 -10.01 3.18 -6.43
CA LEU A 143 -9.45 2.54 -5.23
C LEU A 143 -10.32 2.82 -4.00
N GLU A 144 -10.78 4.05 -3.80
CA GLU A 144 -11.68 4.39 -2.70
C GLU A 144 -12.98 3.59 -2.75
N THR A 145 -13.59 3.48 -3.94
CA THR A 145 -14.79 2.67 -4.15
C THR A 145 -14.55 1.20 -3.78
N TYR A 146 -13.40 0.66 -4.17
CA TYR A 146 -13.01 -0.70 -3.81
C TYR A 146 -12.80 -0.87 -2.30
N LEU A 147 -12.05 0.03 -1.66
CA LEU A 147 -11.75 -0.01 -0.21
C LEU A 147 -13.03 0.12 0.63
N LEU A 148 -13.93 1.04 0.26
CA LEU A 148 -15.25 1.18 0.90
C LEU A 148 -16.12 -0.07 0.72
N THR A 149 -15.96 -0.79 -0.39
CA THR A 149 -16.65 -2.07 -0.62
C THR A 149 -16.08 -3.17 0.27
N GLN A 150 -14.77 -3.22 0.48
CA GLN A 150 -14.16 -4.17 1.42
C GLN A 150 -14.60 -3.89 2.87
N LEU A 151 -14.61 -2.61 3.30
CA LEU A 151 -15.09 -2.25 4.64
C LEU A 151 -16.54 -2.67 4.88
N ARG A 152 -17.41 -2.56 3.88
CA ARG A 152 -18.81 -3.03 3.99
C ARG A 152 -18.93 -4.55 4.10
N ARG A 153 -17.99 -5.29 3.52
CA ARG A 153 -17.93 -6.76 3.60
C ARG A 153 -17.33 -7.26 4.90
N TYR A 154 -16.55 -6.42 5.57
CA TYR A 154 -16.07 -6.68 6.92
C TYR A 154 -17.28 -6.65 7.88
N SER A 155 -17.85 -7.82 8.15
CA SER A 155 -18.81 -7.97 9.25
C SER A 155 -18.01 -8.08 10.55
N PRO A 156 -18.19 -7.14 11.48
CA PRO A 156 -17.43 -7.16 12.72
C PRO A 156 -17.81 -8.32 13.67
N ASP A 157 -18.92 -9.02 13.43
CA ASP A 157 -19.35 -10.13 14.29
C ASP A 157 -18.49 -11.39 14.09
N ALA A 158 -17.63 -11.40 13.07
CA ALA A 158 -16.63 -12.44 12.82
C ALA A 158 -15.22 -12.05 13.31
N ALA A 159 -15.02 -10.82 13.77
CA ALA A 159 -13.78 -10.37 14.39
C ALA A 159 -14.04 -10.14 15.88
N SER A 160 -13.09 -10.56 16.72
CA SER A 160 -13.22 -10.52 18.17
C SER A 160 -13.83 -9.19 18.66
N PRO A 161 -14.88 -9.19 19.50
CA PRO A 161 -15.64 -7.99 19.87
C PRO A 161 -14.79 -6.84 20.40
N TYR A 162 -13.57 -7.12 20.87
CA TYR A 162 -12.61 -6.14 21.38
C TYR A 162 -12.02 -5.20 20.31
N LEU A 163 -11.98 -5.58 19.02
CA LEU A 163 -11.42 -4.73 17.95
C LEU A 163 -12.25 -3.46 17.72
N LYS A 164 -13.58 -3.54 17.85
CA LYS A 164 -14.48 -2.37 17.78
C LYS A 164 -14.24 -1.37 18.90
N PHE A 165 -13.83 -1.87 20.07
CA PHE A 165 -13.64 -1.05 21.26
C PHE A 165 -12.21 -0.53 21.41
N ALA A 166 -11.19 -1.17 20.83
CA ALA A 166 -9.81 -0.73 21.02
C ALA A 166 -9.43 0.49 20.17
N VAL A 167 -9.86 0.53 18.90
CA VAL A 167 -9.42 1.57 17.95
C VAL A 167 -9.81 2.99 18.35
N PRO A 168 -11.05 3.29 18.81
CA PRO A 168 -11.42 4.64 19.22
C PRO A 168 -10.67 5.15 20.47
N TYR A 169 -10.27 4.24 21.37
CA TYR A 169 -9.59 4.61 22.62
C TYR A 169 -8.08 4.84 22.43
N ILE A 170 -7.48 4.28 21.38
CA ILE A 170 -6.08 4.51 21.02
C ILE A 170 -5.91 5.82 20.25
N LEU A 171 -6.93 6.24 19.49
CA LEU A 171 -6.89 7.46 18.65
C LEU A 171 -7.35 8.73 19.36
N ALA A 172 -7.84 8.64 20.60
CA ALA A 172 -8.35 9.77 21.39
C ALA A 172 -7.39 10.20 22.52
N GLY A 173 -6.14 9.71 22.52
CA GLY A 173 -5.09 10.07 23.47
C GLY A 173 -4.14 11.14 22.95
#